data_AF-A0A1V4VM53-F1
#
_entry.id   AF-A0A1V4VM53-F1
#
_cell.length_a   1.000
_cell.length_b   1.000
_cell.length_c   1.000
_cell.angle_alpha   90.00
_cell.angle_beta   90.00
_cell.angle_gamma   90.00
#
_symmetry.space_group_name_H-M   'P 1'
#
loop_
_entity.id
_entity.type
_entity.pdbx_description
1 polymer ?
#
loop_
_entity_poly.entity_id
_entity_poly.type
_entity_poly.pdbx_seq_one_letter_code
_entity_poly.pdbx_strand_id
1 'polypeptide(L)'
;MKAMIFLNTAWMERYEGLLGNDKEIHGGGSYVEEYGYGHEIFNFKKISGKVYGYAQPSGYNNLQRLGASEDDEFIDDVLVIFTATHKNGGTYIVGWYKNARFFKDYQNTNLSERKFRNEYIGYYAVANADNATLLSIDERFSFPIIPRRVKGGMGQSNVWYADSPEMVDFKKEVLRHIERYEKKKSIRRRLPIFRQTDAELRKKIENIAIREVTREYSERGFTVTSVESENLGWDLEAVYKKIKLKIEVKGLAGQEVSVELTPNEFSKMSNNKDSYRLCVVTKCLENPVLYVFSYSSERNEWISEDGHILSIDQIISARCYT
;
A
#
# COMPACT_ATOMS: atom_id res chain seq x y z
N MET A 1 -18.41 16.54 -11.24
CA MET A 1 -17.33 15.72 -10.62
C MET A 1 -17.62 14.27 -10.97
N LYS A 2 -16.59 13.47 -11.22
CA LYS A 2 -16.75 12.03 -11.45
C LYS A 2 -17.39 11.37 -10.22
N ALA A 3 -18.29 10.40 -10.42
CA ALA A 3 -18.89 9.64 -9.33
C ALA A 3 -17.79 9.00 -8.48
N MET A 4 -17.88 9.14 -7.15
CA MET A 4 -16.86 8.68 -6.22
C MET A 4 -17.54 8.02 -5.02
N ILE A 5 -17.04 6.87 -4.61
CA ILE A 5 -17.56 6.12 -3.47
C ILE A 5 -16.41 5.54 -2.65
N PHE A 6 -16.60 5.50 -1.33
CA PHE A 6 -15.64 4.97 -0.39
C PHE A 6 -16.20 3.68 0.22
N LEU A 7 -15.41 2.61 0.12
CA LEU A 7 -15.70 1.28 0.63
C LEU A 7 -14.74 0.99 1.78
N ASN A 8 -15.27 0.84 2.98
CA ASN A 8 -14.48 0.52 4.17
C ASN A 8 -14.35 -1.00 4.32
N THR A 9 -13.12 -1.46 4.48
CA THR A 9 -12.75 -2.88 4.58
C THR A 9 -11.83 -3.09 5.77
N ALA A 10 -11.53 -4.36 6.07
CA ALA A 10 -10.40 -4.68 6.93
C ALA A 10 -9.08 -4.15 6.38
N TRP A 11 -8.13 -3.85 7.27
CA TRP A 11 -6.76 -3.52 6.90
C TRP A 11 -6.01 -4.79 6.51
N MET A 12 -5.63 -4.89 5.23
CA MET A 12 -4.84 -5.99 4.70
C MET A 12 -3.68 -5.47 3.87
N GLU A 13 -2.62 -6.26 3.69
CA GLU A 13 -1.50 -5.90 2.84
C GLU A 13 -1.86 -6.09 1.37
N ARG A 14 -2.41 -7.26 1.02
CA ARG A 14 -2.56 -7.69 -0.38
C ARG A 14 -3.98 -7.71 -0.94
N TYR A 15 -4.97 -8.11 -0.14
CA TYR A 15 -6.32 -8.42 -0.62
C TYR A 15 -6.35 -9.39 -1.83
N GLU A 16 -5.49 -10.41 -1.81
CA GLU A 16 -5.40 -11.46 -2.85
C GLU A 16 -5.84 -12.86 -2.36
N GLY A 17 -6.54 -12.91 -1.25
CA GLY A 17 -6.89 -14.11 -0.49
C GLY A 17 -6.01 -14.27 0.74
N LEU A 18 -6.35 -15.28 1.54
CA LEU A 18 -5.58 -15.59 2.75
C LEU A 18 -4.53 -16.68 2.50
N LEU A 19 -3.30 -16.48 2.97
CA LEU A 19 -2.20 -17.44 2.94
C LEU A 19 -1.71 -17.75 4.36
N GLY A 20 -1.68 -19.05 4.72
CA GLY A 20 -0.99 -19.56 5.91
C GLY A 20 -1.34 -18.88 7.24
N ASN A 21 -0.54 -17.88 7.64
CA ASN A 21 -0.50 -17.22 8.95
C ASN A 21 -1.20 -15.85 8.98
N ASP A 22 -2.16 -15.58 8.11
CA ASP A 22 -2.98 -14.36 8.14
C ASP A 22 -3.81 -14.26 9.43
N LYS A 23 -3.15 -13.87 10.52
CA LYS A 23 -3.70 -13.77 11.87
C LYS A 23 -4.08 -12.35 12.25
N GLU A 24 -3.72 -11.35 11.44
CA GLU A 24 -3.93 -9.93 11.74
C GLU A 24 -4.84 -9.26 10.70
N ILE A 25 -6.06 -9.76 10.54
CA ILE A 25 -7.13 -8.97 9.91
C ILE A 25 -7.65 -8.00 10.97
N HIS A 26 -7.31 -6.72 10.84
CA HIS A 26 -7.74 -5.68 11.78
C HIS A 26 -8.83 -4.80 11.16
N GLY A 27 -9.96 -4.68 11.85
CA GLY A 27 -11.19 -4.11 11.28
C GLY A 27 -11.87 -5.09 10.30
N GLY A 28 -13.14 -4.84 9.96
CA GLY A 28 -13.92 -5.75 9.10
C GLY A 28 -15.34 -6.05 9.58
N GLY A 29 -15.78 -5.43 10.68
CA GLY A 29 -17.09 -5.71 11.28
C GLY A 29 -17.11 -7.01 12.09
N SER A 30 -18.26 -7.30 12.72
CA SER A 30 -18.40 -8.43 13.64
C SER A 30 -18.13 -9.79 13.01
N TYR A 31 -18.34 -9.94 11.70
CA TYR A 31 -18.10 -11.20 10.97
C TYR A 31 -16.61 -11.56 10.88
N VAL A 32 -15.73 -10.57 10.75
CA VAL A 32 -14.27 -10.80 10.74
C VAL A 32 -13.77 -11.18 12.14
N GLU A 33 -14.35 -10.61 13.20
CA GLU A 33 -14.06 -10.96 14.59
C GLU A 33 -14.53 -12.39 14.95
N GLU A 34 -15.58 -12.88 14.29
CA GLU A 34 -16.18 -14.20 14.55
C GLU A 34 -15.58 -15.34 13.68
N TYR A 35 -15.29 -15.08 12.40
CA TYR A 35 -14.88 -16.13 11.43
C TYR A 35 -13.42 -16.04 10.98
N GLY A 36 -12.72 -14.96 11.32
CA GLY A 36 -11.31 -14.73 11.01
C GLY A 36 -11.04 -14.32 9.56
N TYR A 37 -12.08 -13.96 8.77
CA TYR A 37 -11.95 -13.44 7.41
C TYR A 37 -13.22 -12.69 6.97
N GLY A 38 -13.08 -11.78 6.00
CA GLY A 38 -14.18 -11.05 5.37
C GLY A 38 -14.18 -11.25 3.86
N HIS A 39 -15.28 -10.93 3.19
CA HIS A 39 -15.41 -11.07 1.73
C HIS A 39 -14.52 -10.09 0.94
N GLU A 40 -13.96 -9.07 1.60
CA GLU A 40 -12.97 -8.14 1.05
C GLU A 40 -11.61 -8.77 0.73
N ILE A 41 -11.33 -10.00 1.18
CA ILE A 41 -10.00 -10.64 1.08
C ILE A 41 -9.49 -10.75 -0.35
N PHE A 42 -10.37 -10.64 -1.37
CA PHE A 42 -10.04 -10.75 -2.78
C PHE A 42 -10.13 -9.42 -3.55
N ASN A 43 -10.25 -8.27 -2.88
CA ASN A 43 -10.48 -6.99 -3.55
C ASN A 43 -9.39 -6.64 -4.57
N PHE A 44 -8.12 -6.97 -4.36
CA PHE A 44 -7.08 -6.64 -5.34
C PHE A 44 -6.53 -7.85 -6.10
N LYS A 45 -7.17 -9.01 -5.96
CA LYS A 45 -6.86 -10.20 -6.75
C LYS A 45 -7.21 -9.97 -8.21
N LYS A 46 -6.18 -9.99 -9.07
CA LYS A 46 -6.34 -9.92 -10.53
C LYS A 46 -6.80 -11.26 -11.07
N ILE A 47 -7.94 -11.27 -11.74
CA ILE A 47 -8.55 -12.47 -12.33
C ILE A 47 -8.92 -12.14 -13.76
N SER A 48 -8.26 -12.78 -14.73
CA SER A 48 -8.53 -12.59 -16.16
C SER A 48 -8.60 -11.11 -16.59
N GLY A 49 -7.64 -10.29 -16.12
CA GLY A 49 -7.55 -8.87 -16.45
C GLY A 49 -8.54 -7.96 -15.70
N LYS A 50 -9.28 -8.47 -14.72
CA LYS A 50 -10.21 -7.69 -13.89
C LYS A 50 -9.90 -7.81 -12.40
N VAL A 51 -10.45 -6.87 -11.63
CA VAL A 51 -10.52 -6.92 -10.16
C VAL A 51 -11.97 -6.73 -9.73
N TYR A 52 -12.31 -7.25 -8.55
CA TYR A 52 -13.68 -7.32 -8.05
C TYR A 52 -13.73 -6.89 -6.60
N GLY A 53 -14.46 -5.81 -6.34
CA GLY A 53 -14.49 -5.12 -5.05
C GLY A 53 -15.71 -5.49 -4.22
N TYR A 54 -15.47 -5.72 -2.93
CA TYR A 54 -16.49 -5.98 -1.92
C TYR A 54 -16.27 -5.10 -0.69
N ALA A 55 -17.36 -4.54 -0.18
CA ALA A 55 -17.51 -4.09 1.20
C ALA A 55 -18.97 -4.30 1.58
N GLN A 56 -19.24 -4.80 2.79
CA GLN A 56 -20.61 -5.13 3.20
C GLN A 56 -21.44 -3.87 3.42
N PRO A 57 -22.43 -3.56 2.57
CA PRO A 57 -23.34 -2.45 2.82
C PRO A 57 -24.22 -2.74 4.04
N SER A 58 -24.75 -1.69 4.65
CA SER A 58 -25.76 -1.81 5.72
C SER A 58 -27.17 -2.10 5.18
N GLY A 59 -27.30 -2.35 3.87
CA GLY A 59 -28.53 -2.47 3.09
C GLY A 59 -28.19 -2.61 1.60
N TYR A 60 -28.92 -1.93 0.71
CA TYR A 60 -28.55 -1.83 -0.71
C TYR A 60 -27.72 -0.57 -1.00
N ASN A 61 -27.00 -0.55 -2.13
CA ASN A 61 -26.29 0.64 -2.57
C ASN A 61 -27.25 1.62 -3.28
N ASN A 62 -27.34 2.85 -2.80
CA ASN A 62 -28.13 3.90 -3.41
C ASN A 62 -27.33 4.59 -4.53
N LEU A 63 -27.54 4.12 -5.76
CA LEU A 63 -26.83 4.63 -6.94
C LEU A 63 -27.25 6.06 -7.35
N GLN A 64 -28.43 6.53 -6.95
CA GLN A 64 -28.89 7.91 -7.24
C GLN A 64 -27.97 8.96 -6.60
N ARG A 65 -27.38 8.64 -5.45
CA ARG A 65 -26.36 9.48 -4.80
C ARG A 65 -25.08 9.64 -5.63
N LEU A 66 -24.87 8.75 -6.60
CA LEU A 66 -23.78 8.79 -7.58
C LEU A 66 -24.21 9.33 -8.94
N GLY A 67 -25.49 9.69 -9.11
CA GLY A 67 -26.05 10.23 -10.35
C GLY A 67 -26.73 9.22 -11.27
N ALA A 68 -27.00 8.00 -10.79
CA ALA A 68 -27.80 7.01 -11.53
C ALA A 68 -29.31 7.30 -11.43
N SER A 69 -30.08 6.66 -12.30
CA SER A 69 -31.53 6.60 -12.22
C SER A 69 -31.98 5.62 -11.12
N GLU A 70 -33.25 5.68 -10.72
CA GLU A 70 -33.81 4.80 -9.68
C GLU A 70 -33.82 3.32 -10.07
N ASP A 71 -34.09 3.07 -11.36
CA ASP A 71 -34.19 1.74 -11.96
C ASP A 71 -32.83 1.18 -12.41
N ASP A 72 -31.75 1.94 -12.26
CA ASP A 72 -30.42 1.49 -12.63
C ASP A 72 -29.92 0.45 -11.62
N GLU A 73 -29.53 -0.72 -12.14
CA GLU A 73 -28.95 -1.81 -11.35
C GLU A 73 -27.42 -1.65 -11.16
N PHE A 74 -26.80 -0.79 -11.97
CA PHE A 74 -25.39 -0.43 -11.85
C PHE A 74 -25.13 0.97 -12.43
N ILE A 75 -23.99 1.54 -12.06
CA ILE A 75 -23.45 2.77 -12.66
C ILE A 75 -21.99 2.56 -13.05
N ASP A 76 -21.64 2.99 -14.26
CA ASP A 76 -20.29 2.94 -14.82
C ASP A 76 -19.50 4.22 -14.48
N ASP A 77 -18.19 4.21 -14.80
CA ASP A 77 -17.29 5.34 -14.63
C ASP A 77 -17.14 5.87 -13.19
N VAL A 78 -17.30 4.98 -12.20
CA VAL A 78 -17.13 5.29 -10.78
C VAL A 78 -15.67 5.19 -10.38
N LEU A 79 -15.21 6.15 -9.55
CA LEU A 79 -13.99 6.01 -8.76
C LEU A 79 -14.35 5.33 -7.42
N VAL A 80 -14.01 4.05 -7.31
CA VAL A 80 -14.24 3.27 -6.09
C VAL A 80 -12.97 3.30 -5.25
N ILE A 81 -13.04 3.85 -4.04
CA ILE A 81 -11.90 4.03 -3.14
C ILE A 81 -12.06 3.07 -1.97
N PHE A 82 -11.06 2.23 -1.73
CA PHE A 82 -11.02 1.34 -0.58
C PHE A 82 -10.34 2.04 0.59
N THR A 83 -10.89 1.86 1.78
CA THR A 83 -10.40 2.46 3.01
C THR A 83 -10.35 1.42 4.12
N ALA A 84 -9.42 1.54 5.05
CA ALA A 84 -9.33 0.64 6.19
C ALA A 84 -8.84 1.34 7.45
N THR A 85 -9.28 0.86 8.60
CA THR A 85 -8.83 1.36 9.90
C THR A 85 -7.51 0.70 10.29
N HIS A 86 -6.50 1.52 10.56
CA HIS A 86 -5.19 1.02 11.00
C HIS A 86 -5.24 0.64 12.50
N LYS A 87 -4.45 -0.36 12.92
CA LYS A 87 -4.42 -0.84 14.32
C LYS A 87 -4.09 0.25 15.35
N ASN A 88 -3.30 1.25 14.97
CA ASN A 88 -2.95 2.40 15.82
C ASN A 88 -3.96 3.57 15.72
N GLY A 89 -5.10 3.36 15.07
CA GLY A 89 -6.15 4.35 14.87
C GLY A 89 -6.05 5.13 13.56
N GLY A 90 -7.17 5.75 13.20
CA GLY A 90 -7.37 6.43 11.91
C GLY A 90 -7.84 5.47 10.82
N THR A 91 -8.56 6.01 9.84
CA THR A 91 -8.97 5.27 8.64
C THR A 91 -8.26 5.88 7.44
N TYR A 92 -7.60 5.06 6.63
CA TYR A 92 -6.75 5.50 5.51
C TYR A 92 -7.24 4.89 4.20
N ILE A 93 -6.92 5.55 3.09
CA ILE A 93 -7.09 4.99 1.75
C ILE A 93 -6.09 3.86 1.57
N VAL A 94 -6.56 2.68 1.14
CA VAL A 94 -5.70 1.52 0.86
C VAL A 94 -5.47 1.29 -0.62
N GLY A 95 -6.36 1.80 -1.47
CA GLY A 95 -6.29 1.64 -2.91
C GLY A 95 -7.57 2.11 -3.59
N TRP A 96 -7.64 2.01 -4.90
CA TRP A 96 -8.80 2.44 -5.67
C TRP A 96 -8.94 1.68 -6.99
N TYR A 97 -10.15 1.71 -7.54
CA TYR A 97 -10.44 1.37 -8.94
C TYR A 97 -10.92 2.61 -9.68
N LYS A 98 -10.32 2.89 -10.84
CA LYS A 98 -10.84 3.88 -11.79
C LYS A 98 -11.76 3.21 -12.81
N ASN A 99 -12.72 3.98 -13.31
CA ASN A 99 -13.66 3.56 -14.36
C ASN A 99 -14.33 2.23 -13.99
N ALA A 100 -14.70 2.09 -12.72
CA ALA A 100 -15.32 0.89 -12.22
C ALA A 100 -16.82 0.93 -12.53
N ARG A 101 -17.39 -0.25 -12.75
CA ARG A 101 -18.83 -0.48 -12.62
C ARG A 101 -19.14 -0.76 -11.16
N PHE A 102 -20.12 -0.07 -10.60
CA PHE A 102 -20.60 -0.26 -9.24
C PHE A 102 -22.07 -0.69 -9.24
N PHE A 103 -22.40 -1.75 -8.51
CA PHE A 103 -23.72 -2.39 -8.53
C PHE A 103 -24.56 -1.99 -7.32
N LYS A 104 -25.87 -1.89 -7.55
CA LYS A 104 -26.88 -1.70 -6.50
C LYS A 104 -26.88 -2.87 -5.52
N ASP A 105 -26.90 -4.08 -6.07
CA ASP A 105 -27.00 -5.35 -5.34
C ASP A 105 -25.77 -6.25 -5.48
N TYR A 106 -25.68 -7.22 -4.56
CA TYR A 106 -24.58 -8.19 -4.51
C TYR A 106 -24.56 -9.07 -5.75
N GLN A 107 -23.41 -9.11 -6.42
CA GLN A 107 -23.22 -9.95 -7.60
C GLN A 107 -22.61 -11.29 -7.20
N ASN A 108 -23.39 -12.37 -7.37
CA ASN A 108 -22.89 -13.73 -7.23
C ASN A 108 -21.80 -14.03 -8.28
N THR A 109 -20.91 -14.97 -7.97
CA THR A 109 -19.83 -15.36 -8.88
C THR A 109 -19.61 -16.86 -8.86
N ASN A 110 -19.13 -17.39 -9.98
CA ASN A 110 -18.66 -18.77 -10.10
C ASN A 110 -17.14 -18.83 -10.36
N LEU A 111 -16.43 -17.72 -10.19
CA LEU A 111 -14.98 -17.65 -10.37
C LEU A 111 -14.29 -18.48 -9.28
N SER A 112 -13.60 -19.55 -9.69
CA SER A 112 -12.86 -20.45 -8.79
C SER A 112 -11.85 -19.72 -7.91
N GLU A 113 -11.24 -18.67 -8.43
CA GLU A 113 -10.21 -17.86 -7.78
C GLU A 113 -10.78 -16.97 -6.66
N ARG A 114 -12.11 -16.80 -6.64
CA ARG A 114 -12.87 -16.14 -5.56
C ARG A 114 -13.64 -17.15 -4.70
N LYS A 115 -13.20 -18.42 -4.70
CA LYS A 115 -13.72 -19.43 -3.78
C LYS A 115 -12.84 -19.49 -2.53
N PHE A 116 -13.45 -19.43 -1.36
CA PHE A 116 -12.77 -19.59 -0.08
C PHE A 116 -13.63 -20.42 0.86
N ARG A 117 -13.03 -21.40 1.56
CA ARG A 117 -13.75 -22.34 2.45
C ARG A 117 -15.04 -22.93 1.84
N ASN A 118 -14.99 -23.27 0.55
CA ASN A 118 -16.09 -23.80 -0.27
C ASN A 118 -17.21 -22.82 -0.66
N GLU A 119 -17.11 -21.53 -0.31
CA GLU A 119 -18.08 -20.51 -0.69
C GLU A 119 -17.52 -19.59 -1.79
N TYR A 120 -18.38 -19.18 -2.72
CA TYR A 120 -18.04 -18.19 -3.73
C TYR A 120 -18.29 -16.78 -3.20
N ILE A 121 -17.23 -15.98 -3.18
CA ILE A 121 -17.28 -14.60 -2.69
C ILE A 121 -17.54 -13.66 -3.87
N GLY A 122 -18.76 -13.12 -3.90
CA GLY A 122 -19.25 -12.13 -4.86
C GLY A 122 -18.65 -10.75 -4.67
N TYR A 123 -19.29 -9.74 -5.27
CA TYR A 123 -18.76 -8.38 -5.34
C TYR A 123 -19.85 -7.32 -5.58
N TYR A 124 -19.51 -6.06 -5.35
CA TYR A 124 -20.32 -4.88 -5.66
C TYR A 124 -19.64 -3.94 -6.66
N ALA A 125 -18.36 -4.17 -6.97
CA ALA A 125 -17.63 -3.38 -7.96
C ALA A 125 -16.81 -4.28 -8.88
N VAL A 126 -16.66 -3.89 -10.15
CA VAL A 126 -15.71 -4.52 -11.07
C VAL A 126 -14.98 -3.46 -11.89
N ALA A 127 -13.68 -3.66 -12.10
CA ALA A 127 -12.87 -2.79 -12.95
C ALA A 127 -11.81 -3.60 -13.71
N ASN A 128 -11.26 -3.02 -14.77
CA ASN A 128 -10.05 -3.56 -15.40
C ASN A 128 -8.89 -3.49 -14.41
N ALA A 129 -8.06 -4.53 -14.37
CA ALA A 129 -6.94 -4.63 -13.45
C ALA A 129 -5.93 -3.48 -13.61
N ASP A 130 -5.76 -2.96 -14.83
CA ASP A 130 -4.87 -1.82 -15.12
C ASP A 130 -5.40 -0.49 -14.57
N ASN A 131 -6.69 -0.42 -14.26
CA ASN A 131 -7.32 0.73 -13.60
C ASN A 131 -7.37 0.59 -12.08
N ALA A 132 -6.86 -0.51 -11.54
CA ALA A 132 -6.82 -0.78 -10.11
C ALA A 132 -5.44 -0.46 -9.55
N THR A 133 -5.40 0.22 -8.42
CA THR A 133 -4.18 0.50 -7.67
C THR A 133 -4.37 0.12 -6.22
N LEU A 134 -3.54 -0.80 -5.75
CA LEU A 134 -3.35 -1.06 -4.32
C LEU A 134 -2.11 -0.28 -3.88
N LEU A 135 -2.25 0.51 -2.82
CA LEU A 135 -1.12 1.21 -2.21
C LEU A 135 -0.34 0.24 -1.33
N SER A 136 0.98 0.38 -1.35
CA SER A 136 1.83 -0.22 -0.33
C SER A 136 1.40 0.28 1.06
N ILE A 137 1.72 -0.48 2.11
CA ILE A 137 1.38 -0.10 3.50
C ILE A 137 1.81 1.33 3.81
N ASP A 138 3.02 1.71 3.42
CA ASP A 138 3.61 2.99 3.74
C ASP A 138 3.04 4.13 2.87
N GLU A 139 2.71 3.85 1.60
CA GLU A 139 2.08 4.81 0.70
C GLU A 139 0.70 5.27 1.20
N ARG A 140 -0.03 4.43 1.96
CA ARG A 140 -1.35 4.75 2.53
C ARG A 140 -1.32 5.97 3.45
N PHE A 141 -0.18 6.23 4.10
CA PHE A 141 -0.01 7.37 5.00
C PHE A 141 0.22 8.70 4.27
N SER A 142 0.51 8.65 2.97
CA SER A 142 0.66 9.83 2.11
C SER A 142 -0.66 10.43 1.61
N PHE A 143 -1.78 9.76 1.89
CA PHE A 143 -3.13 10.21 1.51
C PHE A 143 -3.87 10.85 2.69
N PRO A 144 -4.86 11.71 2.41
CA PRO A 144 -5.71 12.29 3.44
C PRO A 144 -6.39 11.20 4.28
N ILE A 145 -6.39 11.39 5.60
CA ILE A 145 -7.10 10.51 6.53
C ILE A 145 -8.61 10.68 6.33
N ILE A 146 -9.36 9.58 6.31
CA ILE A 146 -10.80 9.61 6.15
C ILE A 146 -11.44 10.33 7.36
N PRO A 147 -12.20 11.41 7.14
CA PRO A 147 -12.85 12.14 8.22
C PRO A 147 -13.93 11.27 8.87
N ARG A 148 -13.76 10.99 10.16
CA ARG A 148 -14.72 10.23 11.00
C ARG A 148 -15.20 11.14 12.12
N ARG A 149 -16.43 10.93 12.61
CA ARG A 149 -17.04 11.70 13.72
C ARG A 149 -17.09 13.22 13.48
N VAL A 150 -17.17 13.64 12.22
CA VAL A 150 -17.39 15.02 11.80
C VAL A 150 -18.62 15.08 10.91
N LYS A 151 -19.23 16.25 10.79
CA LYS A 151 -20.41 16.44 9.93
C LYS A 151 -20.07 16.06 8.48
N GLY A 152 -20.87 15.19 7.87
CA GLY A 152 -20.65 14.69 6.51
C GLY A 152 -19.59 13.59 6.39
N GLY A 153 -18.77 13.36 7.41
CA GLY A 153 -17.72 12.35 7.45
C GLY A 153 -18.25 10.91 7.46
N MET A 154 -17.34 9.96 7.25
CA MET A 154 -17.68 8.54 7.22
C MET A 154 -18.19 8.06 8.58
N GLY A 155 -19.38 7.44 8.55
CA GLY A 155 -20.05 6.87 9.73
C GLY A 155 -19.62 5.43 10.02
N GLN A 156 -20.56 4.63 10.55
CA GLN A 156 -20.37 3.20 10.83
C GLN A 156 -20.59 2.31 9.59
N SER A 157 -21.30 2.80 8.57
CA SER A 157 -21.52 2.02 7.36
C SER A 157 -20.20 1.82 6.60
N ASN A 158 -20.03 0.65 6.00
CA ASN A 158 -18.88 0.38 5.15
C ASN A 158 -18.99 1.02 3.77
N VAL A 159 -20.12 1.65 3.44
CA VAL A 159 -20.32 2.36 2.18
C VAL A 159 -20.57 3.84 2.48
N TRP A 160 -19.73 4.71 1.92
CA TRP A 160 -19.82 6.15 2.12
C TRP A 160 -19.70 6.91 0.79
N TYR A 161 -20.71 7.73 0.51
CA TYR A 161 -20.86 8.47 -0.75
C TYR A 161 -20.10 9.80 -0.75
N ALA A 162 -19.72 10.31 0.44
CA ALA A 162 -19.05 11.61 0.61
C ALA A 162 -19.71 12.74 -0.20
N ASP A 163 -21.04 12.72 -0.33
CA ASP A 163 -21.86 13.59 -1.17
C ASP A 163 -22.38 14.82 -0.42
N SER A 164 -22.07 14.95 0.88
CA SER A 164 -22.40 16.15 1.64
C SER A 164 -21.57 17.36 1.18
N PRO A 165 -22.11 18.59 1.31
CA PRO A 165 -21.39 19.81 0.94
C PRO A 165 -20.03 19.97 1.66
N GLU A 166 -19.94 19.52 2.91
CA GLU A 166 -18.71 19.59 3.72
C GLU A 166 -17.56 18.73 3.15
N MET A 167 -17.88 17.71 2.34
CA MET A 167 -16.90 16.76 1.82
C MET A 167 -16.41 17.11 0.41
N VAL A 168 -16.89 18.20 -0.17
CA VAL A 168 -16.50 18.62 -1.53
C VAL A 168 -14.99 18.83 -1.64
N ASP A 169 -14.39 19.54 -0.69
CA ASP A 169 -12.96 19.83 -0.74
C ASP A 169 -12.10 18.62 -0.39
N PHE A 170 -12.57 17.76 0.52
CA PHE A 170 -11.94 16.47 0.80
C PHE A 170 -11.87 15.59 -0.45
N LYS A 171 -12.97 15.46 -1.22
CA LYS A 171 -12.97 14.72 -2.49
C LYS A 171 -11.98 15.29 -3.51
N LYS A 172 -11.90 16.62 -3.63
CA LYS A 172 -10.90 17.27 -4.51
C LYS A 172 -9.46 16.97 -4.05
N GLU A 173 -9.22 16.97 -2.74
CA GLU A 173 -7.91 16.66 -2.18
C GLU A 173 -7.50 15.21 -2.48
N VAL A 174 -8.41 14.25 -2.32
CA VAL A 174 -8.17 12.85 -2.67
C VAL A 174 -7.85 12.68 -4.16
N LEU A 175 -8.62 13.31 -5.05
CA LEU A 175 -8.34 13.28 -6.49
C LEU A 175 -6.94 13.82 -6.82
N ARG A 176 -6.56 14.94 -6.19
CA ARG A 176 -5.23 15.54 -6.39
C ARG A 176 -4.10 14.60 -5.96
N HIS A 177 -4.28 13.85 -4.88
CA HIS A 177 -3.28 12.87 -4.43
C HIS A 177 -3.18 11.69 -5.40
N ILE A 178 -4.31 11.16 -5.89
CA ILE A 178 -4.33 10.09 -6.90
C ILE A 178 -3.61 10.55 -8.18
N GLU A 179 -3.92 11.73 -8.70
CA GLU A 179 -3.27 12.27 -9.90
C GLU A 179 -1.75 12.45 -9.72
N ARG A 180 -1.33 12.94 -8.55
CA ARG A 180 0.09 13.09 -8.22
C ARG A 180 0.79 11.74 -8.15
N TYR A 181 0.17 10.75 -7.52
CA TYR A 181 0.68 9.39 -7.40
C TYR A 181 0.91 8.78 -8.80
N GLU A 182 -0.08 8.87 -9.68
CA GLU A 182 0.00 8.29 -11.04
C GLU A 182 1.07 8.97 -11.90
N LYS A 183 1.23 10.29 -11.78
CA LYS A 183 2.31 11.02 -12.46
C LYS A 183 3.68 10.53 -12.01
N LYS A 184 3.92 10.39 -10.70
CA LYS A 184 5.19 9.89 -10.15
C LYS A 184 5.50 8.47 -10.64
N LYS A 185 4.50 7.59 -10.63
CA LYS A 185 4.66 6.19 -11.08
C LYS A 185 5.04 6.09 -12.56
N SER A 186 4.56 7.01 -13.41
CA SER A 186 4.90 7.04 -14.83
C SER A 186 6.35 7.48 -15.13
N ILE A 187 6.93 8.35 -14.29
CA ILE A 187 8.27 8.93 -14.48
C ILE A 187 9.38 7.92 -14.14
N ARG A 188 9.18 7.03 -13.16
CA ARG A 188 10.17 6.01 -12.74
C ARG A 188 10.51 4.98 -13.84
N ARG A 189 9.81 4.96 -14.99
CA ARG A 189 9.88 3.88 -16.00
C ARG A 189 10.87 4.06 -17.16
N ARG A 190 11.70 5.10 -17.27
CA ARG A 190 12.60 5.29 -18.44
C ARG A 190 13.98 5.91 -18.12
N LEU A 191 15.05 5.36 -18.75
CA LEU A 191 16.35 5.97 -19.19
C LEU A 191 17.65 5.20 -18.80
N PRO A 192 18.77 5.36 -19.58
CA PRO A 192 19.87 4.40 -19.73
C PRO A 192 21.23 4.78 -19.09
N ILE A 193 22.15 3.81 -19.19
CA ILE A 193 23.27 3.41 -18.32
C ILE A 193 24.60 4.16 -18.52
N PHE A 194 25.37 4.41 -17.46
CA PHE A 194 26.84 4.56 -17.48
C PHE A 194 27.53 4.09 -16.18
N ARG A 195 28.63 3.33 -16.30
CA ARG A 195 29.43 2.74 -15.19
C ARG A 195 30.72 3.54 -14.93
N GLN A 196 31.17 3.67 -13.67
CA GLN A 196 32.42 3.11 -13.06
C GLN A 196 32.82 3.80 -11.73
N THR A 197 33.77 3.20 -10.98
CA THR A 197 34.03 3.22 -9.52
C THR A 197 35.09 4.20 -8.97
N ASP A 198 34.80 4.83 -7.82
CA ASP A 198 35.75 5.53 -6.90
C ASP A 198 35.21 5.46 -5.45
N ALA A 199 36.04 5.60 -4.40
CA ALA A 199 35.60 5.70 -3.01
C ALA A 199 34.77 6.96 -2.75
N GLU A 200 35.12 8.08 -3.39
CA GLU A 200 34.27 9.28 -3.42
C GLU A 200 32.91 8.98 -4.04
N LEU A 201 32.87 8.09 -5.02
CA LEU A 201 31.64 7.67 -5.67
C LEU A 201 30.75 6.84 -4.75
N ARG A 202 31.32 5.97 -3.90
CA ARG A 202 30.54 5.22 -2.90
C ARG A 202 29.86 6.17 -1.92
N LYS A 203 30.62 7.15 -1.41
CA LYS A 203 30.07 8.20 -0.54
C LYS A 203 29.01 9.04 -1.28
N LYS A 204 29.22 9.33 -2.57
CA LYS A 204 28.23 10.03 -3.40
C LYS A 204 26.96 9.20 -3.58
N ILE A 205 27.08 7.90 -3.84
CA ILE A 205 25.96 6.95 -3.98
C ILE A 205 25.16 6.88 -2.68
N GLU A 206 25.84 6.76 -1.54
CA GLU A 206 25.26 6.73 -0.21
C GLU A 206 24.49 8.03 0.10
N ASN A 207 25.12 9.19 -0.12
CA ASN A 207 24.46 10.48 0.04
C ASN A 207 23.22 10.63 -0.86
N ILE A 208 23.29 10.15 -2.10
CA ILE A 208 22.13 10.15 -3.00
C ILE A 208 21.05 9.23 -2.44
N ALA A 209 21.39 8.02 -2.02
CA ALA A 209 20.43 7.06 -1.47
C ALA A 209 19.71 7.63 -0.23
N ILE A 210 20.46 8.17 0.74
CA ILE A 210 19.91 8.82 1.94
C ILE A 210 18.98 9.98 1.56
N ARG A 211 19.40 10.83 0.63
CA ARG A 211 18.57 11.96 0.16
C ARG A 211 17.28 11.48 -0.51
N GLU A 212 17.35 10.46 -1.35
CA GLU A 212 16.19 9.93 -2.07
C GLU A 212 15.19 9.27 -1.11
N VAL A 213 15.67 8.49 -0.13
CA VAL A 213 14.83 7.89 0.92
C VAL A 213 14.22 8.96 1.82
N THR A 214 15.03 9.94 2.25
CA THR A 214 14.54 11.08 3.06
C THR A 214 13.44 11.82 2.32
N ARG A 215 13.66 12.14 1.04
CA ARG A 215 12.66 12.81 0.20
C ARG A 215 11.38 11.97 0.10
N GLU A 216 11.48 10.69 -0.21
CA GLU A 216 10.31 9.80 -0.33
C GLU A 216 9.49 9.78 0.97
N TYR A 217 10.11 9.55 2.12
CA TYR A 217 9.38 9.49 3.40
C TYR A 217 8.86 10.84 3.86
N SER A 218 9.59 11.94 3.62
CA SER A 218 9.07 13.30 3.87
C SER A 218 7.87 13.63 2.98
N GLU A 219 7.89 13.24 1.70
CA GLU A 219 6.75 13.40 0.80
C GLU A 219 5.55 12.53 1.20
N ARG A 220 5.79 11.39 1.86
CA ARG A 220 4.76 10.56 2.51
C ARG A 220 4.24 11.15 3.83
N GLY A 221 4.77 12.30 4.26
CA GLY A 221 4.33 13.04 5.44
C GLY A 221 5.09 12.73 6.73
N PHE A 222 6.14 11.91 6.68
CA PHE A 222 6.95 11.59 7.84
C PHE A 222 7.96 12.71 8.14
N THR A 223 8.21 12.94 9.43
CA THR A 223 9.42 13.63 9.87
C THR A 223 10.56 12.62 9.85
N VAL A 224 11.62 12.90 9.10
CA VAL A 224 12.76 11.99 8.91
C VAL A 224 14.00 12.54 9.61
N THR A 225 14.67 11.71 10.40
CA THR A 225 15.90 12.04 11.13
C THR A 225 16.97 11.00 10.83
N SER A 226 18.21 11.43 10.61
CA SER A 226 19.36 10.52 10.51
C SER A 226 19.86 10.12 11.89
N VAL A 227 20.07 8.82 12.08
CA VAL A 227 20.60 8.17 13.30
C VAL A 227 21.79 7.25 12.99
N GLU A 228 22.36 7.37 11.79
CA GLU A 228 23.47 6.55 11.29
C GLU A 228 24.67 6.55 12.26
N SER A 229 25.01 7.71 12.81
CA SER A 229 26.12 7.86 13.77
C SER A 229 25.87 7.19 15.13
N GLU A 230 24.64 6.77 15.41
CA GLU A 230 24.25 6.12 16.68
C GLU A 230 24.45 4.60 16.65
N ASN A 231 24.80 4.02 15.49
CA ASN A 231 25.06 2.58 15.30
C ASN A 231 23.90 1.68 15.79
N LEU A 232 22.66 2.12 15.56
CA LEU A 232 21.46 1.42 16.01
C LEU A 232 21.11 0.20 15.14
N GLY A 233 21.74 0.08 13.96
CA GLY A 233 21.49 -0.97 12.94
C GLY A 233 20.47 -0.55 11.87
N TRP A 234 20.25 0.76 11.73
CA TRP A 234 19.55 1.44 10.64
C TRP A 234 20.04 2.90 10.53
N ASP A 235 19.85 3.53 9.38
CA ASP A 235 20.39 4.87 9.09
C ASP A 235 19.43 6.00 9.43
N LEU A 236 18.13 5.79 9.20
CA LEU A 236 17.10 6.83 9.32
C LEU A 236 15.93 6.36 10.21
N GLU A 237 15.36 7.29 10.95
CA GLU A 237 14.07 7.14 11.61
C GLU A 237 13.03 8.03 10.92
N ALA A 238 11.91 7.45 10.50
CA ALA A 238 10.78 8.19 9.95
C ALA A 238 9.59 8.10 10.91
N VAL A 239 9.12 9.26 11.39
CA VAL A 239 8.03 9.36 12.37
C VAL A 239 6.82 10.04 11.77
N TYR A 240 5.67 9.38 11.84
CA TYR A 240 4.37 9.95 11.52
C TYR A 240 3.38 9.66 12.66
N LYS A 241 3.07 10.69 13.46
CA LYS A 241 2.23 10.57 14.66
C LYS A 241 2.78 9.52 15.65
N LYS A 242 2.10 8.37 15.78
CA LYS A 242 2.50 7.24 16.65
C LYS A 242 3.27 6.16 15.89
N ILE A 243 3.43 6.30 14.58
CA ILE A 243 4.15 5.35 13.74
C ILE A 243 5.61 5.80 13.69
N LYS A 244 6.52 4.88 14.00
CA LYS A 244 7.96 5.06 13.93
C LYS A 244 8.56 3.93 13.09
N LEU A 245 9.17 4.28 11.97
CA LEU A 245 9.86 3.35 11.08
C LEU A 245 11.37 3.45 11.27
N LYS A 246 12.03 2.30 11.21
CA LYS A 246 13.49 2.13 11.28
C LYS A 246 13.97 1.78 9.88
N ILE A 247 14.70 2.68 9.23
CA ILE A 247 15.00 2.58 7.80
C ILE A 247 16.50 2.42 7.59
N GLU A 248 16.87 1.27 7.05
CA GLU A 248 18.21 0.99 6.54
C GLU A 248 18.29 1.36 5.07
N VAL A 249 19.34 2.07 4.66
CA VAL A 249 19.48 2.64 3.32
C VAL A 249 20.71 2.09 2.62
N LYS A 250 20.49 1.41 1.50
CA LYS A 250 21.57 0.92 0.65
C LYS A 250 21.52 1.59 -0.71
N GLY A 251 22.64 2.18 -1.13
CA GLY A 251 22.79 2.79 -2.45
C GLY A 251 23.57 1.89 -3.41
N LEU A 252 23.09 1.77 -4.65
CA LEU A 252 23.74 1.01 -5.72
C LEU A 252 23.88 1.87 -6.98
N ALA A 253 25.02 1.75 -7.66
CA ALA A 253 25.21 2.34 -8.99
C ALA A 253 24.45 1.56 -10.07
N GLY A 254 24.40 0.23 -9.96
CA GLY A 254 23.73 -0.66 -10.91
C GLY A 254 22.21 -0.69 -10.73
N GLN A 255 21.54 -1.43 -11.61
CA GLN A 255 20.08 -1.66 -11.58
C GLN A 255 19.67 -2.86 -10.73
N GLU A 256 20.54 -3.86 -10.58
CA GLU A 256 20.21 -5.07 -9.84
C GLU A 256 20.27 -4.82 -8.34
N VAL A 257 19.25 -5.27 -7.61
CA VAL A 257 19.22 -5.23 -6.15
C VAL A 257 20.09 -6.36 -5.61
N SER A 258 21.29 -6.01 -5.17
CA SER A 258 22.21 -6.90 -4.48
C SER A 258 22.93 -6.10 -3.41
N VAL A 259 22.54 -6.30 -2.15
CA VAL A 259 23.04 -5.54 -1.00
C VAL A 259 23.39 -6.48 0.14
N GLU A 260 24.42 -6.13 0.90
CA GLU A 260 24.80 -6.85 2.12
C GLU A 260 24.30 -6.07 3.33
N LEU A 261 23.82 -6.80 4.34
CA LEU A 261 23.52 -6.25 5.66
C LEU A 261 24.61 -6.66 6.63
N THR A 262 25.01 -5.75 7.51
CA THR A 262 25.88 -6.10 8.63
C THR A 262 25.13 -7.04 9.61
N PRO A 263 25.85 -7.81 10.45
CA PRO A 263 25.18 -8.65 11.45
C PRO A 263 24.23 -7.88 12.39
N ASN A 264 24.57 -6.62 12.71
CA ASN A 264 23.71 -5.75 13.50
C ASN A 264 22.45 -5.38 12.72
N GLU A 265 22.57 -4.88 11.48
CA GLU A 265 21.45 -4.55 10.60
C GLU A 265 20.51 -5.74 10.41
N PHE A 266 21.06 -6.92 10.08
CA PHE A 266 20.26 -8.12 9.87
C PHE A 266 19.53 -8.58 11.15
N SER A 267 20.19 -8.47 12.30
CA SER A 267 19.58 -8.73 13.61
C SER A 267 18.43 -7.74 13.88
N LYS A 268 18.62 -6.45 13.62
CA LYS A 268 17.57 -5.43 13.82
C LYS A 268 16.42 -5.60 12.84
N MET A 269 16.70 -5.89 11.57
CA MET A 269 15.72 -6.25 10.55
C MET A 269 14.84 -7.41 11.03
N SER A 270 15.47 -8.48 11.54
CA SER A 270 14.77 -9.67 12.03
C SER A 270 13.93 -9.42 13.29
N ASN A 271 14.42 -8.57 14.19
CA ASN A 271 13.76 -8.28 15.48
C ASN A 271 12.69 -7.18 15.39
N ASN A 272 12.67 -6.39 14.31
CA ASN A 272 11.76 -5.25 14.15
C ASN A 272 10.93 -5.36 12.86
N LYS A 273 10.51 -6.57 12.49
CA LYS A 273 9.81 -6.87 11.22
C LYS A 273 8.65 -5.93 10.89
N ASP A 274 7.91 -5.49 11.90
CA ASP A 274 6.76 -4.59 11.78
C ASP A 274 7.14 -3.14 11.40
N SER A 275 8.29 -2.67 11.86
CA SER A 275 8.71 -1.26 11.77
C SER A 275 9.98 -1.05 10.95
N TYR A 276 10.70 -2.10 10.60
CA TYR A 276 11.95 -2.03 9.84
C TYR A 276 11.66 -1.99 8.33
N ARG A 277 12.44 -1.19 7.60
CA ARG A 277 12.39 -1.06 6.15
C ARG A 277 13.81 -1.12 5.61
N LEU A 278 14.06 -1.99 4.64
CA LEU A 278 15.29 -1.97 3.85
C LEU A 278 15.01 -1.18 2.57
N CYS A 279 15.57 0.02 2.46
CA CYS A 279 15.45 0.88 1.30
C CYS A 279 16.68 0.73 0.42
N VAL A 280 16.51 0.14 -0.77
CA VAL A 280 17.59 0.01 -1.75
C VAL A 280 17.36 1.00 -2.88
N VAL A 281 18.26 1.97 -3.02
CA VAL A 281 18.25 2.93 -4.13
C VAL A 281 19.23 2.46 -5.18
N THR A 282 18.71 1.96 -6.29
CA THR A 282 19.49 1.57 -7.46
C THR A 282 19.69 2.76 -8.39
N LYS A 283 20.64 2.67 -9.33
CA LYS A 283 20.93 3.72 -10.32
C LYS A 283 21.19 5.10 -9.69
N CYS A 284 21.81 5.16 -8.50
CA CYS A 284 22.01 6.41 -7.76
C CYS A 284 22.68 7.53 -8.59
N LEU A 285 23.60 7.18 -9.49
CA LEU A 285 24.37 8.15 -10.27
C LEU A 285 23.69 8.60 -11.57
N GLU A 286 22.55 8.00 -11.89
CA GLU A 286 21.80 8.24 -13.12
C GLU A 286 20.41 8.77 -12.75
N ASN A 287 19.40 7.90 -12.75
CA ASN A 287 18.05 8.17 -12.30
C ASN A 287 17.72 7.21 -11.15
N PRO A 288 17.86 7.65 -9.88
CA PRO A 288 17.66 6.81 -8.72
C PRO A 288 16.30 6.11 -8.72
N VAL A 289 16.31 4.79 -8.54
CA VAL A 289 15.09 3.98 -8.37
C VAL A 289 15.11 3.35 -6.99
N LEU A 290 14.17 3.79 -6.15
CA LEU A 290 14.01 3.31 -4.78
C LEU A 290 13.11 2.08 -4.74
N TYR A 291 13.63 1.03 -4.12
CA TYR A 291 12.90 -0.15 -3.67
C TYR A 291 12.77 -0.11 -2.15
N VAL A 292 11.54 -0.09 -1.63
CA VAL A 292 11.28 -0.18 -0.19
C VAL A 292 10.85 -1.61 0.11
N PHE A 293 11.70 -2.37 0.81
CA PHE A 293 11.39 -3.70 1.29
C PHE A 293 10.85 -3.67 2.71
N SER A 294 9.73 -4.34 2.94
CA SER A 294 9.11 -4.53 4.25
C SER A 294 8.77 -6.00 4.48
N TYR A 295 8.71 -6.42 5.75
CA TYR A 295 8.28 -7.78 6.06
C TYR A 295 6.76 -7.90 5.86
N SER A 296 6.35 -8.84 5.00
CA SER A 296 4.95 -9.23 4.88
C SER A 296 4.68 -10.36 5.86
N SER A 297 3.90 -10.07 6.91
CA SER A 297 3.47 -11.11 7.87
C SER A 297 2.62 -12.17 7.18
N GLU A 298 1.84 -11.74 6.18
CA GLU A 298 0.95 -12.59 5.40
C GLU A 298 1.70 -13.57 4.46
N ARG A 299 2.92 -13.22 3.98
CA ARG A 299 3.76 -14.11 3.15
C ARG A 299 4.90 -14.77 3.94
N ASN A 300 5.19 -14.27 5.14
CA ASN A 300 6.38 -14.65 5.91
C ASN A 300 7.69 -14.38 5.14
N GLU A 301 7.72 -13.31 4.34
CA GLU A 301 8.82 -12.94 3.44
C GLU A 301 9.03 -11.41 3.43
N TRP A 302 10.23 -10.97 3.05
CA TRP A 302 10.51 -9.57 2.76
C TRP A 302 10.17 -9.26 1.31
N ILE A 303 9.34 -8.25 1.07
CA ILE A 303 8.83 -7.91 -0.26
C ILE A 303 8.92 -6.42 -0.51
N SER A 304 9.24 -6.03 -1.74
CA SER A 304 9.21 -4.63 -2.17
C SER A 304 7.77 -4.16 -2.41
N GLU A 305 7.54 -2.84 -2.44
CA GLU A 305 6.24 -2.25 -2.83
C GLU A 305 5.76 -2.70 -4.22
N ASP A 306 6.67 -2.97 -5.16
CA ASP A 306 6.34 -3.48 -6.50
C ASP A 306 6.22 -5.01 -6.60
N GLY A 307 6.29 -5.73 -5.46
CA GLY A 307 6.07 -7.18 -5.39
C GLY A 307 7.30 -8.08 -5.58
N HIS A 308 8.52 -7.54 -5.65
CA HIS A 308 9.76 -8.33 -5.70
C HIS A 308 10.06 -8.96 -4.33
N ILE A 309 10.28 -10.27 -4.30
CA ILE A 309 10.70 -11.00 -3.10
C ILE A 309 12.20 -10.79 -2.89
N LEU A 310 12.59 -10.41 -1.67
CA LEU A 310 13.98 -10.30 -1.27
C LEU A 310 14.50 -11.67 -0.84
N SER A 311 15.33 -12.30 -1.67
CA SER A 311 16.06 -13.51 -1.28
C SER A 311 17.21 -13.14 -0.34
N ILE A 312 17.35 -13.85 0.77
CA ILE A 312 18.37 -13.58 1.80
C ILE A 312 19.21 -14.84 1.99
N ASP A 313 20.47 -14.78 1.52
CA ASP A 313 21.48 -15.80 1.79
C ASP A 313 22.32 -15.34 2.98
N GLN A 314 22.29 -16.09 4.09
CA GLN A 314 23.10 -15.77 5.27
C GLN A 314 24.52 -16.29 5.07
N ILE A 315 25.47 -15.35 4.96
CA ILE A 315 26.89 -15.65 4.83
C ILE A 315 27.58 -15.33 6.17
N ILE A 316 28.11 -16.35 6.85
CA ILE A 316 28.91 -16.17 8.07
C ILE A 316 30.36 -15.97 7.64
N SER A 317 30.96 -14.80 7.91
CA SER A 317 32.36 -14.53 7.52
C SER A 317 33.28 -14.31 8.73
N ALA A 318 34.52 -14.82 8.62
CA ALA A 318 35.64 -14.49 9.50
C ALA A 318 36.91 -14.38 8.64
N ARG A 319 37.69 -13.31 8.82
CA ARG A 319 38.97 -13.12 8.14
C ARG A 319 40.06 -12.99 9.18
N CYS A 320 40.98 -13.96 9.18
CA CYS A 320 42.12 -14.03 10.10
C CYS A 320 43.42 -13.80 9.33
N TYR A 321 44.38 -13.14 9.96
CA TYR A 321 45.70 -12.84 9.43
C TYR A 321 46.75 -13.06 10.53
N THR A 322 48.00 -13.33 10.15
CA THR A 322 49.14 -13.52 11.07
C THR A 322 49.78 -12.20 11.45
#